data_AF-A0A852KC56-F1
#
_entry.id   AF-A0A852KC56-F1
#
_cell.length_a   1.000
_cell.length_b   1.000
_cell.length_c   1.000
_cell.angle_alpha   90.00
_cell.angle_beta   90.00
_cell.angle_gamma   90.00
#
_symmetry.space_group_name_H-M   'P 1'
#
loop_
_entity.id
_entity.type
_entity.pdbx_description
1 polymer ?
#
loop_
_entity_poly.entity_id
_entity_poly.type
_entity_poly.pdbx_seq_one_letter_code
_entity_poly.pdbx_strand_id
1 'polypeptide(L)'
;LFARCNTLRRQQQLQLNAGLASLVSSLDSGEPCVYAAVQWVKDNSLPYLANSQASAESASEEVIKGMLHRMWIYSHHIYRQELRKKIFDCAKKLNLTGFCLTGKPGVICVEGLQENCEEFWRVIRYPNWKHISCKHVENIEAEGSVDSLRLFRAFEDLQFQAHGDYGLRNDYHMDLGQFLEFLKQHQSGHIFQILLGVEGKVAN
;
A
#
# COMPACT_ATOMS: atom_id res chain seq x y z
N LEU A 1 -8.43 -20.03 24.49
CA LEU A 1 -8.51 -18.67 25.05
C LEU A 1 -7.67 -17.76 24.14
N PHE A 2 -8.10 -16.53 23.85
CA PHE A 2 -7.34 -15.61 22.97
C PHE A 2 -7.41 -14.18 23.51
N ALA A 3 -6.33 -13.43 23.36
CA ALA A 3 -6.28 -12.01 23.65
C ALA A 3 -6.35 -11.22 22.34
N ARG A 4 -6.84 -9.98 22.38
CA ARG A 4 -6.83 -9.08 21.22
C ARG A 4 -6.40 -7.69 21.65
N CYS A 5 -5.50 -7.08 20.89
CA CYS A 5 -5.04 -5.72 21.13
C CYS A 5 -4.99 -4.94 19.81
N ASN A 6 -5.61 -3.76 19.77
CA ASN A 6 -5.68 -2.93 18.56
C ASN A 6 -4.34 -2.27 18.20
N THR A 7 -3.36 -2.29 19.10
CA THR A 7 -2.01 -1.76 18.88
C THR A 7 -1.02 -2.82 18.40
N LEU A 8 -1.38 -4.11 18.44
CA LEU A 8 -0.50 -5.19 18.00
C LEU A 8 -0.72 -5.50 16.51
N ARG A 9 0.38 -5.68 15.77
CA ARG A 9 0.34 -6.16 14.38
C ARG A 9 -0.13 -7.61 14.34
N ARG A 10 -0.61 -8.08 13.18
CA ARG A 10 -1.12 -9.45 12.99
C ARG A 10 -0.14 -10.53 13.43
N GLN A 11 1.15 -10.37 13.14
CA GLN A 11 2.19 -11.33 13.55
C GLN A 11 2.39 -11.36 15.07
N GLN A 12 2.43 -10.21 15.73
CA GLN A 12 2.53 -10.10 17.20
C GLN A 12 1.28 -10.67 17.88
N GLN A 13 0.11 -10.40 17.31
CA GLN A 13 -1.16 -10.92 17.76
C GLN A 13 -1.22 -12.46 17.66
N LEU A 14 -0.63 -13.05 16.61
CA LEU A 14 -0.48 -14.50 16.46
C LEU A 14 0.49 -15.07 17.49
N GLN A 15 1.64 -14.44 17.71
CA GLN A 15 2.64 -14.89 18.68
C GLN A 15 2.11 -14.82 20.12
N LEU A 16 1.42 -13.73 20.49
CA LEU A 16 0.76 -13.59 21.79
C LEU A 16 -0.28 -14.70 22.01
N ASN A 17 -1.11 -14.96 20.99
CA ASN A 17 -2.14 -16.00 21.08
C ASN A 17 -1.54 -17.42 21.10
N ALA A 18 -0.41 -17.65 20.44
CA ALA A 18 0.32 -18.92 20.51
C ALA A 18 0.90 -19.15 21.91
N GLY A 19 1.50 -18.13 22.53
CA GLY A 19 2.00 -18.22 23.91
C GLY A 19 0.87 -18.46 24.92
N LEU A 20 -0.24 -17.74 24.79
CA LEU A 20 -1.45 -17.97 25.58
C LEU A 20 -2.01 -19.38 25.42
N ALA A 21 -2.03 -19.91 24.19
CA ALA A 21 -2.48 -21.28 23.93
C ALA A 21 -1.55 -22.29 24.61
N SER A 22 -0.24 -22.08 24.53
CA SER A 22 0.76 -22.94 25.20
C SER A 22 0.58 -22.97 26.72
N LEU A 23 0.34 -21.80 27.35
CA LEU A 23 0.06 -21.73 28.78
C LEU A 23 -1.21 -22.50 29.15
N VAL A 24 -2.29 -22.31 28.39
CA VAL A 24 -3.56 -23.00 28.67
C VAL A 24 -3.39 -24.51 28.50
N SER A 25 -2.57 -24.96 27.55
CA SER A 25 -2.25 -26.37 27.36
C SER A 25 -1.33 -26.95 28.44
N SER A 26 -0.58 -26.13 29.18
CA SER A 26 0.27 -26.59 30.29
C SER A 26 -0.45 -26.64 31.65
N LEU A 27 -1.68 -26.13 31.75
CA LEU A 27 -2.48 -26.19 32.97
C LEU A 27 -3.21 -27.53 33.07
N ASP A 28 -3.30 -28.07 34.29
CA ASP A 28 -4.00 -29.33 34.53
C ASP A 28 -5.51 -29.19 34.35
N SER A 29 -6.15 -30.27 33.89
CA SER A 29 -7.58 -30.31 33.64
C SER A 29 -8.38 -30.09 34.94
N GLY A 30 -9.04 -28.94 35.05
CA GLY A 30 -9.89 -28.57 36.19
C GLY A 30 -9.45 -27.30 36.92
N GLU A 31 -8.29 -26.72 36.57
CA GLU A 31 -7.82 -25.49 37.20
C GLU A 31 -8.41 -24.21 36.58
N PRO A 32 -8.68 -23.15 37.37
CA PRO A 32 -9.13 -21.86 36.87
C PRO A 32 -8.05 -21.17 36.00
N CYS A 33 -8.17 -21.26 34.69
CA CYS A 33 -7.16 -20.74 33.76
C CYS A 33 -7.25 -19.23 33.49
N VAL A 34 -8.35 -18.56 33.88
CA VAL A 34 -8.55 -17.13 33.58
C VAL A 34 -7.56 -16.25 34.34
N TYR A 35 -7.35 -16.50 35.64
CA TYR A 35 -6.39 -15.73 36.44
C TYR A 35 -4.96 -15.92 35.92
N ALA A 36 -4.57 -17.17 35.64
CA ALA A 36 -3.27 -17.50 35.06
C ALA A 36 -3.06 -16.83 33.69
N ALA A 37 -4.07 -16.85 32.82
CA ALA A 37 -4.00 -16.18 31.52
C ALA A 37 -3.85 -14.65 31.65
N VAL A 38 -4.57 -14.02 32.58
CA VAL A 38 -4.46 -12.57 32.81
C VAL A 38 -3.08 -12.20 33.38
N GLN A 39 -2.55 -12.96 34.33
CA GLN A 39 -1.21 -12.74 34.87
C GLN A 39 -0.14 -12.91 33.80
N TRP A 40 -0.22 -14.02 33.03
CA TRP A 40 0.73 -14.28 31.96
C TRP A 40 0.73 -13.16 30.90
N VAL A 41 -0.43 -12.64 30.52
CA VAL A 41 -0.50 -11.50 29.59
C VAL A 41 0.16 -10.27 30.18
N LYS A 42 -0.04 -9.97 31.47
CA LYS A 42 0.64 -8.83 32.11
C LYS A 42 2.16 -8.98 32.05
N ASP A 43 2.66 -10.14 32.49
CA ASP A 43 4.10 -10.42 32.59
C ASP A 43 4.79 -10.50 31.23
N ASN A 44 4.06 -10.95 30.20
CA ASN A 44 4.60 -11.17 28.85
C ASN A 44 4.15 -10.11 27.83
N SER A 45 3.41 -9.07 28.23
CA SER A 45 2.90 -8.04 27.29
C SER A 45 4.00 -7.15 26.72
N LEU A 46 5.01 -6.82 27.52
CA LEU A 46 6.04 -5.83 27.18
C LEU A 46 6.83 -6.19 25.92
N PRO A 47 7.33 -7.43 25.71
CA PRO A 47 8.02 -7.80 24.48
C PRO A 47 7.18 -7.62 23.21
N TYR A 48 5.89 -7.95 23.27
CA TYR A 48 5.00 -7.81 22.11
C TYR A 48 4.67 -6.33 21.82
N LEU A 49 4.62 -5.50 22.85
CA LEU A 49 4.38 -4.05 22.74
C LEU A 49 5.64 -3.29 22.30
N ALA A 50 6.81 -3.64 22.83
CA ALA A 50 8.10 -3.05 22.44
C ALA A 50 8.37 -3.27 20.95
N ASN A 51 8.04 -4.44 20.41
CA ASN A 51 8.18 -4.72 18.98
C ASN A 51 7.13 -3.97 18.13
N SER A 52 6.05 -3.46 18.73
CA SER A 52 5.06 -2.59 18.07
C SER A 52 5.53 -1.13 18.06
N GLN A 53 6.16 -0.67 19.15
CA GLN A 53 6.69 0.69 19.31
C GLN A 53 8.10 0.90 18.73
N ALA A 54 8.90 -0.16 18.54
CA ALA A 54 10.23 -0.09 17.92
C ALA A 54 10.18 0.29 16.43
N SER A 55 8.99 0.39 15.83
CA SER A 55 8.80 0.99 14.50
C SER A 55 8.56 2.51 14.52
N ALA A 56 8.57 3.15 15.71
CA ALA A 56 8.42 4.60 15.85
C ALA A 56 9.65 5.29 16.48
N GLU A 57 10.44 4.63 17.33
CA GLU A 57 11.54 5.29 18.04
C GLU A 57 12.76 4.38 18.25
N SER A 58 13.52 4.14 17.17
CA SER A 58 14.98 3.93 17.25
C SER A 58 15.52 3.76 15.83
N ALA A 59 16.10 4.84 15.30
CA ALA A 59 17.09 4.76 14.24
C ALA A 59 18.34 4.08 14.82
N SER A 60 18.33 2.76 14.87
CA SER A 60 19.55 1.96 14.88
C SER A 60 19.58 1.21 13.57
N GLU A 61 20.60 1.51 12.78
CA GLU A 61 20.91 0.95 11.47
C GLU A 61 21.16 -0.55 11.56
N GLU A 62 20.11 -1.34 11.76
CA GLU A 62 20.09 -2.67 11.17
C GLU A 62 19.64 -2.48 9.72
N VAL A 63 20.51 -2.84 8.79
CA VAL A 63 20.23 -2.91 7.36
C VAL A 63 19.17 -3.99 7.17
N ILE A 64 17.90 -3.66 7.45
CA ILE A 64 16.76 -4.43 7.01
C ILE A 64 16.83 -4.35 5.49
N LYS A 65 17.24 -5.44 4.84
CA LYS A 65 17.07 -5.63 3.41
C LYS A 65 15.58 -5.57 3.11
N GLY A 66 15.08 -4.37 2.87
CA GLY A 66 13.70 -4.13 2.46
C GLY A 66 13.58 -4.41 0.97
N MET A 67 12.49 -5.03 0.55
CA MET A 67 12.15 -5.09 -0.87
C MET A 67 11.19 -3.94 -1.17
N LEU A 68 11.61 -2.99 -1.99
CA LEU A 68 10.69 -2.01 -2.55
C LEU A 68 9.82 -2.73 -3.57
N HIS A 69 8.51 -2.59 -3.40
CA HIS A 69 7.51 -3.07 -4.30
C HIS A 69 6.81 -1.88 -4.93
N ARG A 70 6.69 -1.85 -6.26
CA ARG A 70 5.96 -0.81 -6.99
C ARG A 70 4.89 -1.45 -7.86
N MET A 71 3.64 -1.05 -7.68
CA MET A 71 2.51 -1.56 -8.44
C MET A 71 1.96 -0.49 -9.36
N TRP A 72 1.75 -0.87 -10.61
CA TRP A 72 1.16 -0.04 -11.65
C TRP A 72 -0.21 -0.57 -12.00
N ILE A 73 -1.24 0.20 -11.65
CA ILE A 73 -2.64 -0.20 -11.70
C ILE A 73 -3.37 0.65 -12.72
N TYR A 74 -4.00 -0.04 -13.67
CA TYR A 74 -4.85 0.57 -14.68
C TYR A 74 -6.32 0.38 -14.34
N SER A 75 -7.11 1.42 -14.57
CA SER A 75 -8.57 1.36 -14.48
C SER A 75 -9.21 2.11 -15.65
N HIS A 76 -10.44 1.76 -16.00
CA HIS A 76 -11.14 2.43 -17.10
C HIS A 76 -11.36 3.92 -16.81
N HIS A 77 -11.69 4.27 -15.57
CA HIS A 77 -11.83 5.65 -15.12
C HIS A 77 -11.82 5.75 -13.58
N ILE A 78 -11.38 6.90 -13.07
CA ILE A 78 -11.51 7.28 -11.65
C ILE A 78 -12.19 8.66 -11.59
N TYR A 79 -13.51 8.67 -11.41
CA TYR A 79 -14.29 9.91 -11.31
C TYR A 79 -14.92 10.14 -9.93
N ARG A 80 -15.21 9.06 -9.20
CA ARG A 80 -15.90 9.15 -7.91
C ARG A 80 -14.99 9.73 -6.85
N GLN A 81 -15.39 10.85 -6.25
CA GLN A 81 -14.65 11.50 -5.18
C GLN A 81 -14.45 10.58 -3.96
N GLU A 82 -15.45 9.77 -3.61
CA GLU A 82 -15.34 8.78 -2.52
C GLU A 82 -14.26 7.73 -2.78
N LEU A 83 -14.16 7.26 -4.02
CA LEU A 83 -13.14 6.28 -4.41
C LEU A 83 -11.75 6.91 -4.39
N ARG A 84 -11.62 8.13 -4.90
CA ARG A 84 -10.39 8.93 -4.82
C ARG A 84 -9.98 9.11 -3.36
N LYS A 85 -10.88 9.56 -2.48
CA LYS A 85 -10.60 9.70 -1.04
C LYS A 85 -10.16 8.37 -0.43
N LYS A 86 -10.83 7.26 -0.75
CA LYS A 86 -10.44 5.93 -0.27
C LYS A 86 -9.03 5.53 -0.72
N ILE A 87 -8.64 5.83 -1.96
CA ILE A 87 -7.28 5.59 -2.48
C ILE A 87 -6.25 6.35 -1.65
N PHE A 88 -6.46 7.65 -1.44
CA PHE A 88 -5.56 8.50 -0.66
C PHE A 88 -5.49 8.09 0.81
N ASP A 89 -6.63 7.83 1.44
CA ASP A 89 -6.70 7.38 2.83
C ASP A 89 -5.97 6.03 3.01
N CYS A 90 -6.07 5.14 2.02
CA CYS A 90 -5.39 3.84 2.05
C CYS A 90 -3.88 3.99 1.87
N ALA A 91 -3.43 4.78 0.88
CA ALA A 91 -2.02 5.03 0.64
C ALA A 91 -1.34 5.67 1.85
N LYS A 92 -1.99 6.69 2.45
CA LYS A 92 -1.49 7.36 3.66
C LYS A 92 -1.40 6.42 4.85
N LYS A 93 -2.44 5.60 5.10
CA LYS A 93 -2.44 4.62 6.21
C LYS A 93 -1.33 3.58 6.09
N LEU A 94 -0.94 3.24 4.86
CA LEU A 94 0.06 2.20 4.56
C LEU A 94 1.45 2.78 4.27
N ASN A 95 1.66 4.08 4.49
CA ASN A 95 2.92 4.79 4.23
C ASN A 95 3.46 4.59 2.79
N LEU A 96 2.54 4.57 1.82
CA LEU A 96 2.86 4.41 0.40
C LEU A 96 3.03 5.77 -0.27
N THR A 97 3.97 5.84 -1.21
CA THR A 97 4.13 6.97 -2.14
C THR A 97 3.70 6.54 -3.54
N GLY A 98 3.63 7.48 -4.48
CA GLY A 98 3.17 7.25 -5.84
C GLY A 98 2.18 8.30 -6.28
N PHE A 99 1.17 7.90 -7.03
CA PHE A 99 0.17 8.85 -7.52
C PHE A 99 -1.17 8.20 -7.85
N CYS A 100 -2.19 9.05 -7.95
CA CYS A 100 -3.49 8.73 -8.53
C CYS A 100 -3.78 9.70 -9.68
N LEU A 101 -3.78 9.21 -10.91
CA LEU A 101 -4.26 9.92 -12.09
C LEU A 101 -5.77 9.70 -12.20
N THR A 102 -6.52 10.74 -11.83
CA THR A 102 -7.98 10.76 -11.97
C THR A 102 -8.37 11.07 -13.41
N GLY A 103 -9.55 10.61 -13.86
CA GLY A 103 -9.97 10.79 -15.25
C GLY A 103 -10.17 9.48 -16.01
N LYS A 104 -10.05 9.55 -17.35
CA LYS A 104 -10.11 8.42 -18.29
C LYS A 104 -8.87 8.46 -19.20
N PRO A 105 -7.99 7.44 -19.16
CA PRO A 105 -8.00 6.32 -18.22
C PRO A 105 -7.67 6.78 -16.79
N GLY A 106 -8.02 5.96 -15.80
CA GLY A 106 -7.57 6.16 -14.42
C GLY A 106 -6.32 5.30 -14.17
N VAL A 107 -5.26 5.90 -13.65
CA VAL A 107 -4.00 5.19 -13.34
C VAL A 107 -3.62 5.39 -11.90
N ILE A 108 -3.17 4.35 -11.22
CA ILE A 108 -2.66 4.42 -9.86
C ILE A 108 -1.27 3.79 -9.84
N CYS A 109 -0.30 4.49 -9.27
CA CYS A 109 0.99 3.94 -8.91
C CYS A 109 1.14 3.97 -7.39
N VAL A 110 1.56 2.86 -6.79
CA VAL A 110 1.95 2.80 -5.38
C VAL A 110 3.32 2.16 -5.24
N GLU A 111 4.14 2.71 -4.36
CA GLU A 111 5.45 2.16 -4.00
C GLU A 111 5.68 2.23 -2.49
N GLY A 112 6.32 1.18 -1.98
CA GLY A 112 6.63 1.01 -0.56
C GLY A 112 7.04 -0.43 -0.27
N LEU A 113 6.83 -0.88 0.97
CA LEU A 113 7.06 -2.29 1.33
C LEU A 113 6.05 -3.19 0.62
N GLN A 114 6.49 -4.39 0.22
CA GLN A 114 5.65 -5.37 -0.47
C GLN A 114 4.32 -5.61 0.25
N GLU A 115 4.35 -5.89 1.55
CA GLU A 115 3.15 -6.14 2.36
C GLU A 115 2.13 -5.00 2.30
N ASN A 116 2.61 -3.75 2.27
CA ASN A 116 1.77 -2.56 2.24
C ASN A 116 1.15 -2.37 0.85
N CYS A 117 1.93 -2.59 -0.22
CA CYS A 117 1.41 -2.51 -1.59
C CYS A 117 0.36 -3.60 -1.88
N GLU A 118 0.61 -4.83 -1.43
CA GLU A 118 -0.34 -5.94 -1.58
C GLU A 118 -1.64 -5.68 -0.79
N GLU A 119 -1.53 -5.17 0.44
CA GLU A 119 -2.69 -4.76 1.25
C GLU A 119 -3.47 -3.61 0.59
N PHE A 120 -2.76 -2.62 0.04
CA PHE A 120 -3.39 -1.54 -0.72
C PHE A 120 -4.21 -2.11 -1.88
N TRP A 121 -3.60 -2.98 -2.71
CA TRP A 121 -4.27 -3.61 -3.84
C TRP A 121 -5.49 -4.42 -3.40
N ARG A 122 -5.38 -5.18 -2.31
CA ARG A 122 -6.50 -5.91 -1.71
C ARG A 122 -7.65 -4.97 -1.36
N VAL A 123 -7.39 -3.82 -0.75
CA VAL A 123 -8.44 -2.86 -0.33
C VAL A 123 -9.09 -2.16 -1.52
N ILE A 124 -8.30 -1.77 -2.52
CA ILE A 124 -8.79 -0.95 -3.64
C ILE A 124 -9.35 -1.78 -4.81
N ARG A 125 -9.18 -3.10 -4.86
CA ARG A 125 -9.71 -3.94 -5.95
C ARG A 125 -11.23 -4.18 -5.88
N TYR A 126 -11.82 -4.20 -4.68
CA TYR A 126 -13.23 -4.58 -4.46
C TYR A 126 -14.32 -3.49 -4.59
N PRO A 127 -14.06 -2.17 -4.58
CA PRO A 127 -15.05 -1.18 -4.99
C PRO A 127 -15.63 -1.47 -6.38
N ASN A 128 -16.79 -0.88 -6.72
CA ASN A 128 -17.45 -1.11 -8.01
C ASN A 128 -16.67 -0.47 -9.17
N TRP A 129 -15.65 -1.15 -9.70
CA TRP A 129 -14.93 -0.73 -10.90
C TRP A 129 -15.61 -1.26 -12.16
N LYS A 130 -15.66 -0.46 -13.24
CA LYS A 130 -16.03 -1.00 -14.56
C LYS A 130 -14.96 -1.98 -15.05
N HIS A 131 -13.69 -1.64 -14.83
CA HIS A 131 -12.53 -2.50 -15.05
C HIS A 131 -11.35 -1.94 -14.25
N ILE A 132 -10.63 -2.79 -13.53
CA ILE A 132 -9.37 -2.49 -12.83
C ILE A 132 -8.42 -3.68 -12.92
N SER A 133 -7.15 -3.42 -13.15
CA SER A 133 -6.11 -4.44 -13.26
C SER A 133 -4.76 -3.90 -12.83
N CYS A 134 -4.03 -4.64 -12.00
CA CYS A 134 -2.60 -4.43 -11.84
C CYS A 134 -1.89 -4.93 -13.11
N LYS A 135 -1.26 -4.02 -13.86
CA LYS A 135 -0.65 -4.28 -15.16
C LYS A 135 0.84 -4.61 -15.06
N HIS A 136 1.51 -4.05 -14.07
CA HIS A 136 2.93 -4.24 -13.87
C HIS A 136 3.30 -4.13 -12.40
N VAL A 137 4.34 -4.85 -12.02
CA VAL A 137 4.90 -4.88 -10.67
C VAL A 137 6.41 -4.89 -10.79
N GLU A 138 7.08 -4.00 -10.06
CA GLU A 138 8.53 -3.95 -9.94
C GLU A 138 8.92 -4.33 -8.51
N ASN A 139 9.86 -5.28 -8.38
CA ASN A 139 10.46 -5.71 -7.12
C ASN A 139 11.92 -5.31 -7.14
N ILE A 140 12.35 -4.49 -6.20
CA ILE A 140 13.71 -3.97 -6.14
C ILE A 140 14.25 -4.23 -4.74
N GLU A 141 15.34 -5.00 -4.64
CA GLU A 141 16.04 -5.21 -3.38
C GLU A 141 16.73 -3.91 -2.95
N ALA A 142 16.48 -3.48 -1.70
CA ALA A 142 17.17 -2.35 -1.11
C ALA A 142 18.33 -2.84 -0.24
N GLU A 143 19.52 -2.32 -0.49
CA GLU A 143 20.69 -2.48 0.38
C GLU A 143 20.63 -1.58 1.63
N GLY A 144 19.45 -0.99 1.92
CA GLY A 144 19.20 -0.04 3.00
C GLY A 144 17.73 0.40 3.01
N SER A 145 17.46 1.67 3.34
CA SER A 145 16.08 2.19 3.33
C SER A 145 15.48 2.15 1.92
N VAL A 146 14.29 1.56 1.79
CA VAL A 146 13.48 1.53 0.56
C VAL A 146 13.14 2.93 0.04
N ASP A 147 13.18 3.95 0.91
CA ASP A 147 12.85 5.34 0.55
C ASP A 147 13.85 5.96 -0.44
N SER A 148 15.07 5.41 -0.50
CA SER A 148 16.09 5.81 -1.48
C SER A 148 15.75 5.37 -2.92
N LEU A 149 14.96 4.31 -3.07
CA LEU A 149 14.59 3.70 -4.34
C LEU A 149 13.21 4.17 -4.86
N ARG A 150 12.48 4.92 -4.03
CA ARG A 150 11.18 5.52 -4.40
C ARG A 150 11.37 6.52 -5.53
N LEU A 151 10.56 6.39 -6.57
CA LEU A 151 10.51 7.36 -7.66
C LEU A 151 9.70 8.59 -7.25
N PHE A 152 8.73 8.42 -6.35
CA PHE A 152 7.79 9.45 -5.90
C PHE A 152 8.01 9.73 -4.41
N ARG A 153 8.18 10.99 -4.05
CA ARG A 153 8.43 11.40 -2.65
C ARG A 153 7.16 11.47 -1.80
N ALA A 154 6.01 11.68 -2.45
CA ALA A 154 4.70 11.75 -1.84
C ALA A 154 3.70 10.87 -2.60
N PHE A 155 2.47 10.77 -2.09
CA PHE A 155 1.36 10.23 -2.85
C PHE A 155 0.56 11.39 -3.47
N GLU A 156 0.72 11.58 -4.77
CA GLU A 156 0.24 12.78 -5.48
C GLU A 156 -1.09 12.57 -6.20
N ASP A 157 -1.82 13.66 -6.37
CA ASP A 157 -3.05 13.69 -7.13
C ASP A 157 -2.81 14.32 -8.49
N LEU A 158 -2.76 13.49 -9.53
CA LEU A 158 -2.47 13.96 -10.87
C LEU A 158 -3.76 14.34 -11.58
N GLN A 159 -3.80 15.59 -12.01
CA GLN A 159 -4.86 16.18 -12.82
C GLN A 159 -4.21 16.99 -13.95
N PHE A 160 -4.19 16.41 -15.14
CA PHE A 160 -3.81 17.12 -16.36
C PHE A 160 -5.02 17.85 -16.94
N GLN A 161 -4.76 18.99 -17.59
CA GLN A 161 -5.80 19.71 -18.32
C GLN A 161 -6.33 18.82 -19.45
N ALA A 162 -7.65 18.60 -19.47
CA ALA A 162 -8.29 17.85 -20.54
C ALA A 162 -8.19 18.64 -21.84
N HIS A 163 -7.72 18.00 -22.92
CA HIS A 163 -7.80 18.57 -24.27
C HIS A 163 -9.13 18.17 -24.91
N GLY A 164 -9.91 19.16 -25.37
CA GLY A 164 -10.99 18.94 -26.33
C GLY A 164 -12.12 19.98 -26.30
N ASP A 165 -12.27 20.73 -27.40
CA ASP A 165 -13.53 21.36 -27.84
C ASP A 165 -14.28 20.43 -28.81
N TYR A 166 -14.30 19.13 -28.50
CA TYR A 166 -14.95 18.10 -29.31
C TYR A 166 -16.33 17.77 -28.73
N GLY A 167 -17.28 18.66 -29.03
CA GLY A 167 -18.70 18.33 -29.25
C GLY A 167 -19.42 17.47 -28.21
N LEU A 168 -20.22 18.13 -27.38
CA LEU A 168 -21.53 17.67 -26.86
C LEU A 168 -21.61 16.30 -26.13
N ARG A 169 -20.49 15.66 -25.78
CA ARG A 169 -20.49 14.43 -24.96
C ARG A 169 -19.40 14.51 -23.90
N ASN A 170 -19.74 14.08 -22.69
CA ASN A 170 -18.94 14.05 -21.46
C ASN A 170 -17.70 13.13 -21.55
N ASP A 171 -16.87 13.27 -22.58
CA ASP A 171 -15.66 12.48 -22.80
C ASP A 171 -14.45 13.24 -22.25
N TYR A 172 -14.37 13.31 -20.91
CA TYR A 172 -13.21 13.80 -20.17
C TYR A 172 -12.02 12.85 -20.40
N HIS A 173 -11.16 13.17 -21.37
CA HIS A 173 -9.94 12.42 -21.64
C HIS A 173 -8.73 13.15 -21.06
N MET A 174 -7.92 12.42 -20.30
CA MET A 174 -6.66 12.96 -19.77
C MET A 174 -5.67 13.16 -20.91
N ASP A 175 -4.88 14.22 -20.82
CA ASP A 175 -3.76 14.44 -21.72
C ASP A 175 -2.68 13.38 -21.47
N LEU A 176 -2.67 12.36 -22.33
CA LEU A 176 -1.71 11.26 -22.26
C LEU A 176 -0.28 11.73 -22.59
N GLY A 177 -0.11 12.84 -23.31
CA GLY A 177 1.20 13.44 -23.56
C GLY A 177 1.80 14.01 -22.28
N GLN A 178 1.02 14.77 -21.52
CA GLN A 178 1.43 15.26 -20.20
C GLN A 178 1.70 14.10 -19.22
N PHE A 179 0.89 13.05 -19.28
CA PHE A 179 1.14 11.85 -18.46
C PHE A 179 2.45 11.14 -18.83
N LEU A 180 2.77 11.01 -20.12
CA LEU A 180 4.05 10.44 -20.57
C LEU A 180 5.23 11.28 -20.08
N GLU A 181 5.12 12.61 -20.17
CA GLU A 181 6.17 13.52 -19.72
C GLU A 181 6.38 13.41 -18.20
N PHE A 182 5.30 13.35 -17.42
CA PHE A 182 5.36 13.10 -15.99
C PHE A 182 6.10 11.78 -15.65
N LEU A 183 5.79 10.69 -16.36
CA LEU A 183 6.48 9.41 -16.17
C LEU A 183 7.97 9.50 -16.51
N LYS A 184 8.34 10.19 -17.59
CA LYS A 184 9.75 10.40 -17.98
C LYS A 184 10.53 11.18 -16.92
N GLN A 185 9.95 12.23 -16.36
CA GLN A 185 10.56 13.02 -15.28
C GLN A 185 10.85 12.17 -14.04
N HIS A 186 10.03 11.15 -13.79
CA HIS A 186 10.20 10.18 -12.70
C HIS A 186 10.86 8.88 -13.16
N GLN A 187 11.65 8.88 -14.25
CA GLN A 187 12.40 7.71 -14.74
C GLN A 187 11.55 6.44 -14.97
N SER A 188 10.26 6.59 -15.26
CA SER A 188 9.29 5.50 -15.43
C SER A 188 8.57 5.54 -16.77
N GLY A 189 9.19 6.14 -17.79
CA GLY A 189 8.60 6.30 -19.13
C GLY A 189 8.21 4.98 -19.82
N HIS A 190 8.91 3.88 -19.55
CA HIS A 190 8.60 2.54 -20.09
C HIS A 190 7.21 2.05 -19.69
N ILE A 191 6.72 2.49 -18.53
CA ILE A 191 5.42 2.08 -17.99
C ILE A 191 4.26 2.56 -18.87
N PHE A 192 4.42 3.65 -19.60
CA PHE A 192 3.38 4.18 -20.48
C PHE A 192 2.91 3.13 -21.50
N GLN A 193 3.87 2.46 -22.14
CA GLN A 193 3.58 1.40 -23.11
C GLN A 193 2.95 0.17 -22.43
N ILE A 194 3.38 -0.18 -21.22
CA ILE A 194 2.84 -1.32 -20.47
C ILE A 194 1.38 -1.07 -20.04
N LEU A 195 1.06 0.14 -19.60
CA LEU A 195 -0.29 0.50 -19.14
C LEU A 195 -1.28 0.63 -20.30
N LEU A 196 -0.87 1.28 -21.38
CA LEU A 196 -1.77 1.71 -22.45
C LEU A 196 -1.67 0.86 -23.72
N GLY A 197 -0.64 0.01 -23.84
CA GLY A 197 -0.42 -0.83 -25.03
C GLY A 197 -0.07 -0.06 -26.29
N VAL A 198 0.33 1.22 -26.17
CA VAL A 198 0.72 2.08 -27.28
C VAL A 198 2.13 2.64 -27.04
N GLU A 199 2.94 2.70 -28.09
CA GLU A 199 4.21 3.43 -28.04
C GLU A 199 3.90 4.92 -27.90
N GLY A 200 4.44 5.56 -26.85
CA GLY A 200 4.22 6.97 -26.58
C GLY A 200 4.80 7.82 -27.71
N LYS A 201 3.94 8.54 -28.45
CA LYS A 201 4.40 9.53 -29.41
C LYS A 201 4.96 10.73 -28.64
N VAL A 202 6.24 10.99 -28.80
CA VAL A 202 6.86 12.24 -28.33
C VAL A 202 6.30 13.35 -29.20
N ALA A 203 5.66 14.36 -28.59
CA ALA A 203 5.32 15.58 -29.30
C ALA A 203 6.64 16.30 -29.60
N ASN A 204 6.99 16.40 -30.89
CA ASN A 204 8.05 17.28 -31.37
C ASN A 204 7.55 18.72 -31.46
#